data_AF-A0A957QMS8-F1
#
_entry.id   AF-A0A957QMS8-F1
#
_cell.length_a   1.000
_cell.length_b   1.000
_cell.length_c   1.000
_cell.angle_alpha   90.00
_cell.angle_beta   90.00
_cell.angle_gamma   90.00
#
_symmetry.space_group_name_H-M   'P 1'
#
loop_
_entity.id
_entity.type
_entity.pdbx_description
1 polymer ?
#
loop_
_entity_poly.entity_id
_entity_poly.type
_entity_poly.pdbx_seq_one_letter_code
_entity_poly.pdbx_strand_id
1 'polypeptide(L)'
;MSTLDEKLQPWTSDRINDYVRLLYGRSTWQRKQDRIDAVCRYLLEPATLADVWGRLDELSRRAVSTAFHNGGEWDESAFIAHYGARPTAPADEKSIFSFYWRPILFDLFVFDGEIPDDLLPHLEALVLPRDPFQPEGLDELPAEHQTWHGLEPLTQAWTEQTGRADLLAYLHLVEQQGLSWSRSNDQLTGTSLRKLYAHLSAADYYDEPAKMSVSQVIRPVGLDQFARSAGLVTSYGVLTPAGRQFLQTQDPELFLTAFEEWTTSNHFDELTRITQLRGLKGRATRLTKPGSRREKIIEALSWCPTGVWIRCQEFFRAVKIWQFDFEVEQGDWSNLYVGSYRDYGEMMGETYWQVVKGLYIKAILMEQLATIGAVDIAYVDGEYGEWPNDLYVDGPLSPYDGLIYFRINSWGAFLFGQGEAYTPADTPPDALFTIDDRRKLQPVRTWLPHERIQIEALTVPAGAEHYELTNEQLLTAVAAGQTIEQIRAFLGDHHQGPLPPTISAWLDELKSNLGAFKVGAEAVRIKINGAGRDLLKSDPELARLCQPLDDGHVLVLKQRLSRLRNRLRSLGFLLGE
;
A
#
# COMPACT_ATOMS: atom_id res chain seq x y z
N MET A 1 1.66 33.64 18.11
CA MET A 1 1.27 34.90 17.49
C MET A 1 2.44 35.85 17.60
N SER A 2 2.97 36.33 16.47
CA SER A 2 4.12 37.24 16.42
C SER A 2 3.80 38.46 15.57
N THR A 3 3.98 39.63 16.15
CA THR A 3 3.83 40.93 15.48
C THR A 3 5.05 41.27 14.61
N LEU A 4 4.88 42.20 13.68
CA LEU A 4 5.95 42.70 12.83
C LEU A 4 7.10 43.32 13.67
N ASP A 5 6.78 44.03 14.76
CA ASP A 5 7.81 44.55 15.67
C ASP A 5 8.63 43.40 16.27
N GLU A 6 7.97 42.39 16.83
CA GLU A 6 8.63 41.23 17.45
C GLU A 6 9.52 40.46 16.45
N LYS A 7 9.10 40.32 15.19
CA LYS A 7 9.90 39.68 14.13
C LYS A 7 11.14 40.51 13.74
N LEU A 8 11.09 41.84 13.86
CA LEU A 8 12.22 42.73 13.57
C LEU A 8 13.20 42.89 14.74
N GLN A 9 12.76 42.68 15.99
CA GLN A 9 13.61 42.83 17.19
C GLN A 9 14.90 41.99 17.19
N PRO A 10 14.95 40.74 16.70
CA PRO A 10 16.19 39.95 16.67
C PRO A 10 17.22 40.47 15.66
N TRP A 11 16.81 41.25 14.66
CA TRP A 11 17.67 41.62 13.53
C TRP A 11 18.68 42.73 13.88
N THR A 12 19.78 42.79 13.13
CA THR A 12 20.78 43.85 13.33
C THR A 12 20.23 45.21 12.87
N SER A 13 20.75 46.28 13.47
CA SER A 13 20.35 47.65 13.09
C SER A 13 20.64 47.93 11.61
N ASP A 14 21.69 47.34 11.06
CA ASP A 14 22.07 47.47 9.65
C ASP A 14 21.11 46.73 8.73
N ARG A 15 20.68 45.51 9.08
CA ARG A 15 19.66 44.77 8.31
C ARG A 15 18.36 45.58 8.22
N ILE A 16 17.86 46.11 9.34
CA ILE A 16 16.64 46.93 9.38
C ILE A 16 16.83 48.23 8.58
N ASN A 17 18.04 48.79 8.56
CA ASN A 17 18.37 49.98 7.78
C ASN A 17 18.19 49.75 6.27
N ASP A 18 18.47 48.56 5.77
CA ASP A 18 18.27 48.23 4.36
C ASP A 18 16.78 48.13 4.00
N TYR A 19 15.93 47.62 4.91
CA TYR A 19 14.48 47.70 4.77
C TYR A 19 13.95 49.13 4.75
N VAL A 20 14.45 49.98 5.65
CA VAL A 20 14.12 51.41 5.66
C VAL A 20 14.50 52.08 4.32
N ARG A 21 15.66 51.71 3.74
CA ARG A 21 16.07 52.20 2.42
C ARG A 21 15.15 51.72 1.30
N LEU A 22 14.64 50.49 1.36
CA LEU A 22 13.66 49.99 0.38
C LEU A 22 12.35 50.79 0.42
N LEU A 23 11.88 51.16 1.62
CA LEU A 23 10.62 51.88 1.80
C LEU A 23 10.75 53.39 1.52
N TYR A 24 11.75 54.05 2.10
CA TYR A 24 11.89 55.51 2.10
C TYR A 24 13.00 56.05 1.18
N GLY A 25 13.76 55.19 0.51
CA GLY A 25 14.90 55.54 -0.36
C GLY A 25 16.16 55.99 0.38
N ARG A 26 16.03 56.62 1.56
CA ARG A 26 17.14 57.00 2.45
C ARG A 26 16.76 56.77 3.90
N SER A 27 17.74 56.40 4.72
CA SER A 27 17.56 56.28 6.16
C SER A 27 18.01 57.56 6.86
N THR A 28 17.08 58.18 7.60
CA THR A 28 17.33 59.36 8.45
C THR A 28 17.43 59.00 9.94
N TRP A 29 17.08 57.76 10.29
CA TRP A 29 17.02 57.29 11.68
C TRP A 29 18.32 56.60 12.11
N GLN A 30 18.81 56.97 13.30
CA GLN A 30 20.05 56.42 13.86
C GLN A 30 19.83 55.31 14.89
N ARG A 31 18.72 55.33 15.65
CA ARG A 31 18.42 54.28 16.63
C ARG A 31 17.71 53.12 15.96
N LYS A 32 18.01 51.90 16.41
CA LYS A 32 17.38 50.67 15.90
C LYS A 32 15.85 50.70 16.07
N GLN A 33 15.35 51.09 17.24
CA GLN A 33 13.90 51.12 17.50
C GLN A 33 13.19 52.11 16.57
N ASP A 34 13.75 53.32 16.38
CA ASP A 34 13.16 54.29 15.45
C ASP A 34 13.05 53.75 14.00
N ARG A 35 13.99 52.88 13.59
CA ARG A 35 13.95 52.20 12.29
C ARG A 35 12.85 51.13 12.24
N ILE A 36 12.70 50.33 13.31
CA ILE A 36 11.62 49.34 13.42
C ILE A 36 10.26 50.05 13.37
N ASP A 37 10.06 51.07 14.20
CA ASP A 37 8.83 51.86 14.24
C ASP A 37 8.51 52.49 12.86
N ALA A 38 9.53 52.89 12.11
CA ALA A 38 9.36 53.42 10.76
C ALA A 38 8.92 52.35 9.74
N VAL A 39 9.43 51.12 9.85
CA VAL A 39 8.98 49.98 9.02
C VAL A 39 7.55 49.58 9.39
N CYS A 40 7.26 49.38 10.69
CA CYS A 40 5.93 49.01 11.17
C CYS A 40 4.87 50.03 10.77
N ARG A 41 5.14 51.33 10.97
CA ARG A 41 4.21 52.41 10.57
C ARG A 41 3.91 52.41 9.07
N TYR A 42 4.89 52.03 8.24
CA TYR A 42 4.72 52.04 6.78
C TYR A 42 3.93 50.83 6.29
N LEU A 43 4.19 49.64 6.86
CA LEU A 43 3.55 48.39 6.43
C LEU A 43 2.16 48.18 7.04
N LEU A 44 1.88 48.74 8.23
CA LEU A 44 0.57 48.60 8.89
C LEU A 44 -0.42 49.72 8.51
N GLU A 45 0.01 50.73 7.77
CA GLU A 45 -0.87 51.79 7.25
C GLU A 45 -1.37 51.40 5.84
N PRO A 46 -2.70 51.24 5.63
CA PRO A 46 -3.24 50.71 4.37
C PRO A 46 -2.80 51.46 3.10
N ALA A 47 -2.71 52.80 3.17
CA ALA A 47 -2.34 53.62 2.02
C ALA A 47 -0.88 53.39 1.58
N THR A 48 0.04 53.28 2.54
CA THR A 48 1.46 53.05 2.25
C THR A 48 1.75 51.59 1.96
N LEU A 49 1.01 50.65 2.57
CA LEU A 49 1.08 49.23 2.22
C LEU A 49 0.68 48.99 0.75
N ALA A 50 -0.38 49.65 0.28
CA ALA A 50 -0.81 49.57 -1.11
C ALA A 50 0.26 50.12 -2.10
N ASP A 51 1.04 51.13 -1.70
CA ASP A 51 2.19 51.62 -2.48
C ASP A 51 3.29 50.56 -2.58
N VAL A 52 3.68 49.93 -1.46
CA VAL A 52 4.67 48.84 -1.48
C VAL A 52 4.18 47.69 -2.37
N TRP A 53 2.91 47.31 -2.22
CA TRP A 53 2.28 46.26 -3.01
C TRP A 53 2.34 46.55 -4.51
N GLY A 54 2.04 47.80 -4.91
CA GLY A 54 2.11 48.22 -6.32
C GLY A 54 3.51 48.22 -6.91
N ARG A 55 4.55 48.22 -6.07
CA ARG A 55 5.96 48.16 -6.48
C ARG A 55 6.52 46.74 -6.55
N LEU A 56 5.81 45.74 -6.04
CA LEU A 56 6.19 44.33 -6.17
C LEU A 56 6.05 43.87 -7.62
N ASP A 57 7.02 43.10 -8.10
CA ASP A 57 6.87 42.37 -9.35
C ASP A 57 5.74 41.32 -9.25
N GLU A 58 5.34 40.76 -10.39
CA GLU A 58 4.22 39.81 -10.44
C GLU A 58 4.49 38.54 -9.62
N LEU A 59 5.72 38.00 -9.68
CA LEU A 59 6.08 36.77 -8.95
C LEU A 59 6.08 37.02 -7.44
N SER A 60 6.61 38.17 -7.00
CA SER A 60 6.57 38.60 -5.60
C SER A 60 5.14 38.81 -5.08
N ARG A 61 4.23 39.37 -5.88
CA ARG A 61 2.80 39.49 -5.50
C ARG A 61 2.13 38.13 -5.35
N ARG A 62 2.42 37.20 -6.26
CA ARG A 62 1.94 35.80 -6.15
C ARG A 62 2.50 35.13 -4.90
N ALA A 63 3.77 35.39 -4.55
CA ALA A 63 4.42 34.81 -3.39
C ALA A 63 3.74 35.22 -2.08
N VAL A 64 3.56 36.52 -1.88
CA VAL A 64 2.85 37.04 -0.68
C VAL A 64 1.40 36.55 -0.65
N SER A 65 0.71 36.53 -1.79
CA SER A 65 -0.68 36.02 -1.87
C SER A 65 -0.76 34.53 -1.52
N THR A 66 0.22 33.72 -1.96
CA THR A 66 0.27 32.29 -1.66
C THR A 66 0.49 32.05 -0.16
N ALA A 67 1.43 32.76 0.45
CA ALA A 67 1.64 32.69 1.90
C ALA A 67 0.39 33.15 2.68
N PHE A 68 -0.27 34.23 2.25
CA PHE A 68 -1.51 34.70 2.86
C PHE A 68 -2.61 33.64 2.84
N HIS A 69 -2.85 33.00 1.68
CA HIS A 69 -3.86 31.95 1.54
C HIS A 69 -3.50 30.67 2.32
N ASN A 70 -2.21 30.50 2.66
CA ASN A 70 -1.72 29.44 3.52
C ASN A 70 -1.63 29.87 5.01
N GLY A 71 -2.56 30.70 5.47
CA GLY A 71 -2.62 31.13 6.87
C GLY A 71 -1.42 31.98 7.33
N GLY A 72 -0.67 32.56 6.39
CA GLY A 72 0.53 33.34 6.64
C GLY A 72 1.85 32.57 6.47
N GLU A 73 1.83 31.25 6.28
CA GLU A 73 3.05 30.45 6.15
C GLU A 73 3.55 30.41 4.70
N TRP A 74 4.84 30.71 4.52
CA TRP A 74 5.54 30.67 3.24
C TRP A 74 6.24 29.34 3.01
N ASP A 75 5.69 28.55 2.10
CA ASP A 75 6.32 27.34 1.57
C ASP A 75 7.05 27.63 0.24
N GLU A 76 8.36 27.85 0.32
CA GLU A 76 9.20 28.12 -0.85
C GLU A 76 9.18 26.97 -1.87
N SER A 77 9.14 25.73 -1.40
CA SER A 77 9.19 24.54 -2.27
C SER A 77 7.90 24.40 -3.07
N ALA A 78 6.75 24.55 -2.42
CA ALA A 78 5.44 24.56 -3.06
C ALA A 78 5.31 25.72 -4.06
N PHE A 79 5.81 26.91 -3.71
CA PHE A 79 5.76 28.06 -4.60
C PHE A 79 6.61 27.89 -5.86
N ILE A 80 7.86 27.40 -5.72
CA ILE A 80 8.73 27.10 -6.85
C ILE A 80 8.10 26.01 -7.73
N ALA A 81 7.49 24.99 -7.11
CA ALA A 81 6.78 23.95 -7.86
C ALA A 81 5.63 24.52 -8.70
N HIS A 82 4.88 25.50 -8.19
CA HIS A 82 3.76 26.10 -8.91
C HIS A 82 4.21 27.08 -10.00
N TYR A 83 5.10 28.01 -9.66
CA TYR A 83 5.42 29.16 -10.52
C TYR A 83 6.81 29.07 -11.17
N GLY A 84 7.57 28.00 -10.92
CA GLY A 84 8.85 27.67 -11.55
C GLY A 84 10.07 28.40 -10.97
N ALA A 85 9.89 29.45 -10.17
CA ALA A 85 10.97 30.21 -9.56
C ALA A 85 10.51 30.91 -8.28
N ARG A 86 11.49 31.29 -7.44
CA ARG A 86 11.28 32.15 -6.27
C ARG A 86 11.51 33.63 -6.61
N PRO A 87 10.92 34.56 -5.85
CA PRO A 87 11.30 35.97 -5.91
C PRO A 87 12.80 36.14 -5.65
N THR A 88 13.52 36.78 -6.56
CA THR A 88 14.95 37.07 -6.41
C THR A 88 15.28 38.50 -6.82
N ALA A 89 16.33 39.06 -6.23
CA ALA A 89 16.87 40.33 -6.69
C ALA A 89 17.35 40.19 -8.15
N PRO A 90 17.21 41.23 -9.00
CA PRO A 90 17.81 41.21 -10.32
C PRO A 90 19.31 40.91 -10.21
N ALA A 91 19.80 39.97 -11.03
CA ALA A 91 21.21 39.60 -11.03
C ALA A 91 22.09 40.83 -11.31
N ASP A 92 22.90 41.23 -10.34
CA ASP A 92 23.90 42.27 -10.51
C ASP A 92 25.05 41.62 -11.31
N GLU A 93 25.20 41.93 -12.61
CA GLU A 93 26.21 41.35 -13.53
C GLU A 93 27.64 41.39 -12.98
N LYS A 94 27.90 42.18 -11.94
CA LYS A 94 29.22 42.43 -11.34
C LYS A 94 29.51 41.64 -10.06
N SER A 95 28.63 40.76 -9.60
CA SER A 95 28.80 40.15 -8.27
C SER A 95 28.55 38.64 -8.22
N ILE A 96 29.44 37.90 -8.86
CA ILE A 96 29.52 36.43 -8.77
C ILE A 96 30.05 35.97 -7.38
N PHE A 97 30.48 36.91 -6.52
CA PHE A 97 31.13 36.62 -5.22
C PHE A 97 30.55 37.41 -4.03
N SER A 98 29.38 38.06 -4.13
CA SER A 98 28.77 38.71 -2.96
C SER A 98 28.07 37.69 -2.07
N PHE A 99 28.70 37.37 -0.95
CA PHE A 99 28.10 36.64 0.17
C PHE A 99 27.07 37.47 0.99
N TYR A 100 26.80 38.72 0.59
CA TYR A 100 25.87 39.60 1.29
C TYR A 100 24.47 39.51 0.69
N TRP A 101 23.53 39.03 1.50
CA TRP A 101 22.10 39.06 1.22
C TRP A 101 21.62 40.51 1.07
N ARG A 102 20.97 40.82 -0.06
CA ARG A 102 20.32 42.11 -0.31
C ARG A 102 18.80 41.91 -0.23
N PRO A 103 18.09 42.62 0.66
CA PRO A 103 16.65 42.48 0.75
C PRO A 103 15.96 42.97 -0.53
N ILE A 104 14.91 42.28 -0.93
CA ILE A 104 13.95 42.69 -1.95
C ILE A 104 12.63 43.09 -1.29
N LEU A 105 11.72 43.67 -2.07
CA LEU A 105 10.42 44.10 -1.54
C LEU A 105 9.59 42.93 -0.98
N PHE A 106 9.73 41.71 -1.52
CA PHE A 106 9.10 40.51 -0.96
C PHE A 106 9.49 40.26 0.49
N ASP A 107 10.75 40.50 0.87
CA ASP A 107 11.26 40.23 2.22
C ASP A 107 10.66 41.18 3.29
N LEU A 108 9.88 42.20 2.89
CA LEU A 108 9.11 43.07 3.78
C LEU A 108 7.82 42.42 4.28
N PHE A 109 7.38 41.33 3.64
CA PHE A 109 6.11 40.67 3.93
C PHE A 109 6.30 39.33 4.65
N VAL A 110 7.37 38.60 4.33
CA VAL A 110 7.65 37.27 4.87
C VAL A 110 8.92 37.30 5.73
N PHE A 111 8.78 36.97 7.01
CA PHE A 111 9.83 36.99 8.03
C PHE A 111 10.03 35.60 8.60
N ASP A 112 11.20 35.03 8.33
CA ASP A 112 11.56 33.66 8.73
C ASP A 112 10.49 32.64 8.31
N GLY A 113 9.97 32.78 7.08
CA GLY A 113 8.95 31.89 6.51
C GLY A 113 7.51 32.23 6.88
N GLU A 114 7.24 33.34 7.57
CA GLU A 114 5.89 33.68 8.02
C GLU A 114 5.52 35.15 7.77
N ILE A 115 4.27 35.41 7.41
CA ILE A 115 3.68 36.75 7.43
C ILE A 115 3.29 37.09 8.88
N PRO A 116 3.70 38.26 9.43
CA PRO A 116 3.31 38.67 10.78
C PRO A 116 1.79 38.79 10.94
N ASP A 117 1.29 38.39 12.11
CA ASP A 117 -0.17 38.30 12.36
C ASP A 117 -0.88 39.65 12.26
N ASP A 118 -0.19 40.72 12.65
CA ASP A 118 -0.69 42.09 12.57
C ASP A 118 -0.68 42.64 11.15
N LEU A 119 0.08 42.04 10.23
CA LEU A 119 0.12 42.41 8.81
C LEU A 119 -1.00 41.72 8.00
N LEU A 120 -1.38 40.50 8.37
CA LEU A 120 -2.41 39.71 7.64
C LEU A 120 -3.71 40.49 7.37
N PRO A 121 -4.37 41.15 8.36
CA PRO A 121 -5.62 41.85 8.10
C PRO A 121 -5.51 43.00 7.09
N HIS A 122 -4.31 43.59 6.96
CA HIS A 122 -4.08 44.69 6.03
C HIS A 122 -3.84 44.19 4.57
N LEU A 123 -3.50 42.90 4.40
CA LEU A 123 -3.25 42.30 3.09
C LEU A 123 -4.52 41.79 2.39
N GLU A 124 -5.61 41.56 3.12
CA GLU A 124 -6.84 40.93 2.61
C GLU A 124 -7.40 41.61 1.34
N ALA A 125 -7.33 42.94 1.27
CA ALA A 125 -7.82 43.70 0.11
C ALA A 125 -6.83 43.79 -1.06
N LEU A 126 -5.58 43.36 -0.88
CA LEU A 126 -4.48 43.52 -1.84
C LEU A 126 -4.09 42.21 -2.54
N VAL A 127 -4.17 41.09 -1.82
CA VAL A 127 -3.71 39.79 -2.30
C VAL A 127 -4.48 39.33 -3.54
N LEU A 128 -3.79 38.62 -4.41
CA LEU A 128 -4.38 37.99 -5.57
C LEU A 128 -5.33 36.86 -5.13
N PRO A 129 -6.39 36.55 -5.90
CA PRO A 129 -7.23 35.39 -5.61
C PRO A 129 -6.39 34.11 -5.64
N ARG A 130 -6.86 33.08 -4.93
CA ARG A 130 -6.22 31.75 -4.94
C ARG A 130 -6.16 31.23 -6.37
N ASP A 131 -4.97 30.81 -6.80
CA ASP A 131 -4.74 30.16 -8.09
C ASP A 131 -4.81 28.64 -7.90
N PRO A 132 -5.90 27.97 -8.30
CA PRO A 132 -6.05 26.53 -8.07
C PRO A 132 -5.17 25.74 -9.05
N PHE A 133 -4.29 24.91 -8.49
CA PHE A 133 -3.48 23.99 -9.30
C PHE A 133 -4.23 22.68 -9.57
N GLN A 134 -4.16 22.21 -10.82
CA GLN A 134 -4.59 20.88 -11.24
C GLN A 134 -3.50 20.27 -12.11
N PRO A 135 -3.06 19.03 -11.84
CA PRO A 135 -2.03 18.37 -12.65
C PRO A 135 -2.56 18.16 -14.06
N GLU A 136 -1.71 18.41 -15.04
CA GLU A 136 -2.02 18.14 -16.45
C GLU A 136 -2.05 16.64 -16.70
N GLY A 137 -3.09 16.20 -17.41
CA GLY A 137 -3.29 14.80 -17.80
C GLY A 137 -3.39 14.66 -19.31
N LEU A 138 -3.03 13.47 -19.81
CA LEU A 138 -3.15 13.09 -21.22
C LEU A 138 -4.25 12.04 -21.38
N ASP A 139 -5.09 12.18 -22.39
CA ASP A 139 -6.07 11.13 -22.74
C ASP A 139 -5.38 9.91 -23.36
N GLU A 140 -4.38 10.16 -24.22
CA GLU A 140 -3.58 9.14 -24.90
C GLU A 140 -2.09 9.38 -24.68
N LEU A 141 -1.36 8.29 -24.42
CA LEU A 141 0.08 8.31 -24.24
C LEU A 141 0.84 8.18 -25.57
N PRO A 142 2.04 8.77 -25.67
CA PRO A 142 2.94 8.47 -26.78
C PRO A 142 3.36 6.99 -26.76
N ALA A 143 3.72 6.44 -27.92
CA ALA A 143 4.20 5.06 -28.03
C ALA A 143 5.61 4.86 -27.42
N GLU A 144 6.40 5.93 -27.38
CA GLU A 144 7.78 5.94 -26.89
C GLU A 144 7.99 7.12 -25.93
N HIS A 145 8.95 6.97 -25.02
CA HIS A 145 9.35 7.99 -24.06
C HIS A 145 10.83 8.32 -24.21
N GLN A 146 11.18 9.61 -24.17
CA GLN A 146 12.57 10.05 -24.26
C GLN A 146 13.28 9.84 -22.92
N THR A 147 14.30 9.00 -22.91
CA THR A 147 15.20 8.74 -21.79
C THR A 147 16.60 9.29 -22.08
N TRP A 148 17.52 9.13 -21.14
CA TRP A 148 18.94 9.41 -21.35
C TRP A 148 19.59 8.47 -22.38
N HIS A 149 19.00 7.29 -22.59
CA HIS A 149 19.50 6.25 -23.49
C HIS A 149 18.92 6.36 -24.91
N GLY A 150 17.83 7.11 -25.09
CA GLY A 150 17.18 7.28 -26.39
C GLY A 150 15.66 7.32 -26.26
N LEU A 151 14.97 6.99 -27.34
CA LEU A 151 13.53 6.74 -27.33
C LEU A 151 13.30 5.29 -26.91
N GLU A 152 12.60 5.07 -25.81
CA GLU A 152 12.28 3.75 -25.28
C GLU A 152 10.79 3.45 -25.41
N PRO A 153 10.39 2.20 -25.73
CA PRO A 153 8.99 1.83 -25.81
C PRO A 153 8.27 2.04 -24.47
N LEU A 154 7.13 2.71 -24.51
CA LEU A 154 6.30 2.93 -23.33
C LEU A 154 5.27 1.80 -23.20
N THR A 155 5.48 0.92 -22.23
CA THR A 155 4.58 -0.21 -21.95
C THR A 155 3.43 0.26 -21.07
N GLN A 156 2.20 -0.06 -21.45
CA GLN A 156 0.99 0.26 -20.67
C GLN A 156 0.45 -1.00 -19.99
N ALA A 157 0.16 -0.91 -18.70
CA ALA A 157 -0.52 -1.95 -17.94
C ALA A 157 -1.86 -1.42 -17.41
N TRP A 158 -2.95 -2.03 -17.90
CA TRP A 158 -4.32 -1.81 -17.42
C TRP A 158 -4.58 -2.77 -16.26
N THR A 159 -4.78 -2.23 -15.07
CA THR A 159 -4.64 -3.02 -13.84
C THR A 159 -5.95 -3.32 -13.14
N GLU A 160 -7.04 -2.62 -13.45
CA GLU A 160 -8.32 -2.70 -12.73
C GLU A 160 -8.77 -4.16 -12.49
N GLN A 161 -8.91 -4.94 -13.56
CA GLN A 161 -9.33 -6.34 -13.47
C GLN A 161 -8.18 -7.27 -13.08
N THR A 162 -6.98 -7.05 -13.62
CA THR A 162 -5.84 -7.95 -13.43
C THR A 162 -5.33 -7.93 -12.00
N GLY A 163 -5.25 -6.76 -11.37
CA GLY A 163 -4.84 -6.62 -9.97
C GLY A 163 -5.83 -7.24 -8.99
N ARG A 164 -7.14 -7.06 -9.24
CA ARG A 164 -8.21 -7.72 -8.45
C ARG A 164 -8.14 -9.24 -8.59
N ALA A 165 -8.01 -9.73 -9.82
CA ALA A 165 -7.87 -11.16 -10.10
C ALA A 165 -6.63 -11.77 -9.43
N ASP A 166 -5.52 -11.04 -9.41
CA ASP A 166 -4.25 -11.53 -8.85
C ASP A 166 -4.26 -11.54 -7.33
N LEU A 167 -4.93 -10.58 -6.70
CA LEU A 167 -5.17 -10.63 -5.26
C LEU A 167 -6.02 -11.84 -4.87
N LEU A 168 -7.09 -12.13 -5.62
CA LEU A 168 -7.90 -13.33 -5.36
C LEU A 168 -7.08 -14.61 -5.55
N ALA A 169 -6.22 -14.67 -6.59
CA ALA A 169 -5.32 -15.80 -6.80
C ALA A 169 -4.34 -15.97 -5.63
N TYR A 170 -3.76 -14.87 -5.14
CA TYR A 170 -2.91 -14.87 -3.95
C TYR A 170 -3.67 -15.39 -2.72
N LEU A 171 -4.87 -14.88 -2.44
CA LEU A 171 -5.66 -15.28 -1.27
C LEU A 171 -6.06 -16.76 -1.33
N HIS A 172 -6.44 -17.29 -2.50
CA HIS A 172 -6.67 -18.73 -2.67
C HIS A 172 -5.41 -19.57 -2.41
N LEU A 173 -4.25 -19.13 -2.91
CA LEU A 173 -2.98 -19.81 -2.63
C LEU A 173 -2.64 -19.80 -1.14
N VAL A 174 -2.96 -18.73 -0.41
CA VAL A 174 -2.83 -18.67 1.06
C VAL A 174 -3.81 -19.63 1.73
N GLU A 175 -5.08 -19.64 1.33
CA GLU A 175 -6.13 -20.54 1.88
C GLU A 175 -5.72 -22.01 1.78
N GLN A 176 -5.13 -22.39 0.64
CA GLN A 176 -4.65 -23.74 0.36
C GLN A 176 -3.29 -24.08 1.00
N GLN A 177 -2.75 -23.18 1.83
CA GLN A 177 -1.39 -23.30 2.42
C GLN A 177 -0.32 -23.51 1.34
N GLY A 178 -0.55 -22.94 0.15
CA GLY A 178 0.28 -23.08 -1.02
C GLY A 178 1.49 -22.16 -1.05
N LEU A 179 1.56 -21.18 -0.14
CA LEU A 179 2.65 -20.22 0.01
C LEU A 179 3.37 -20.41 1.35
N SER A 180 4.64 -20.05 1.38
CA SER A 180 5.49 -20.12 2.57
C SER A 180 6.38 -18.91 2.69
N TRP A 181 6.60 -18.48 3.93
CA TRP A 181 7.43 -17.34 4.29
C TRP A 181 8.66 -17.82 5.06
N SER A 182 9.76 -17.11 4.87
CA SER A 182 11.01 -17.32 5.59
C SER A 182 10.89 -16.82 7.02
N ARG A 183 11.30 -17.65 7.98
CA ARG A 183 11.26 -17.30 9.41
C ARG A 183 12.24 -16.19 9.82
N SER A 184 13.27 -15.92 9.01
CA SER A 184 14.34 -14.98 9.38
C SER A 184 14.04 -13.53 9.01
N ASN A 185 13.33 -13.32 7.91
CA ASN A 185 13.06 -12.01 7.33
C ASN A 185 11.58 -11.80 6.97
N ASP A 186 10.72 -12.78 7.26
CA ASP A 186 9.26 -12.71 7.08
C ASP A 186 8.83 -12.47 5.63
N GLN A 187 9.67 -12.84 4.66
CA GLN A 187 9.43 -12.68 3.23
C GLN A 187 9.02 -14.00 2.57
N LEU A 188 8.23 -13.94 1.49
CA LEU A 188 7.94 -15.12 0.66
C LEU A 188 9.23 -15.82 0.23
N THR A 189 9.24 -17.15 0.31
CA THR A 189 10.35 -17.95 -0.20
C THR A 189 10.42 -17.89 -1.73
N GLY A 190 11.61 -18.07 -2.32
CA GLY A 190 11.77 -18.06 -3.79
C GLY A 190 10.87 -19.07 -4.52
N THR A 191 10.57 -20.21 -3.88
CA THR A 191 9.60 -21.19 -4.40
C THR A 191 8.17 -20.66 -4.39
N SER A 192 7.77 -19.98 -3.31
CA SER A 192 6.42 -19.40 -3.20
C SER A 192 6.25 -18.21 -4.13
N LEU A 193 7.27 -17.38 -4.28
CA LEU A 193 7.30 -16.30 -5.28
C LEU A 193 7.12 -16.88 -6.69
N ARG A 194 7.84 -17.95 -7.06
CA ARG A 194 7.68 -18.57 -8.38
C ARG A 194 6.29 -19.16 -8.58
N LYS A 195 5.73 -19.78 -7.54
CA LYS A 195 4.36 -20.30 -7.59
C LYS A 195 3.36 -19.17 -7.82
N LEU A 196 3.47 -18.07 -7.08
CA LEU A 196 2.60 -16.91 -7.22
C LEU A 196 2.76 -16.24 -8.60
N TYR A 197 4.01 -16.06 -9.06
CA TYR A 197 4.33 -15.51 -10.38
C TYR A 197 3.63 -16.28 -11.51
N ALA A 198 3.62 -17.61 -11.45
CA ALA A 198 2.96 -18.47 -12.45
C ALA A 198 1.42 -18.40 -12.42
N HIS A 199 0.82 -17.80 -11.38
CA HIS A 199 -0.63 -17.63 -11.24
C HIS A 199 -1.07 -16.17 -11.37
N LEU A 200 -0.20 -15.27 -11.83
CA LEU A 200 -0.63 -13.91 -12.18
C LEU A 200 -1.44 -13.95 -13.48
N SER A 201 -2.51 -13.16 -13.56
CA SER A 201 -3.41 -13.03 -14.71
C SER A 201 -2.75 -12.30 -15.87
N ALA A 202 -1.83 -11.40 -15.55
CA ALA A 202 -0.87 -10.79 -16.46
C ALA A 202 0.55 -11.05 -15.93
N ALA A 203 1.56 -10.91 -16.78
CA ALA A 203 2.95 -11.00 -16.32
C ALA A 203 3.26 -9.98 -15.20
N ASP A 204 4.41 -10.13 -14.55
CA ASP A 204 4.98 -9.02 -13.78
C ASP A 204 5.34 -7.87 -14.74
N TYR A 205 5.64 -6.68 -14.21
CA TYR A 205 5.88 -5.52 -15.07
C TYR A 205 7.17 -5.65 -15.88
N TYR A 206 8.15 -6.39 -15.36
CA TYR A 206 9.41 -6.68 -16.05
C TYR A 206 9.52 -8.17 -16.35
N ASP A 207 10.44 -8.50 -17.26
CA ASP A 207 10.71 -9.88 -17.66
C ASP A 207 11.07 -10.77 -16.48
N GLU A 208 10.73 -12.07 -16.59
CA GLU A 208 10.95 -13.02 -15.51
C GLU A 208 12.45 -13.09 -15.13
N PRO A 209 12.81 -12.81 -13.87
CA PRO A 209 14.21 -12.80 -13.48
C PRO A 209 14.75 -14.22 -13.42
N ALA A 210 16.02 -14.39 -13.81
CA ALA A 210 16.73 -15.68 -13.73
C ALA A 210 16.70 -16.30 -12.32
N LYS A 211 16.65 -15.46 -11.28
CA LYS A 211 16.49 -15.87 -9.90
C LYS A 211 15.25 -15.21 -9.30
N MET A 212 14.32 -16.02 -8.80
CA MET A 212 13.14 -15.51 -8.12
C MET A 212 13.52 -14.99 -6.72
N SER A 213 13.41 -13.67 -6.52
CA SER A 213 13.71 -13.02 -5.25
C SER A 213 12.87 -11.77 -5.05
N VAL A 214 12.63 -11.41 -3.78
CA VAL A 214 11.81 -10.24 -3.43
C VAL A 214 12.33 -8.97 -4.09
N SER A 215 13.64 -8.78 -4.25
CA SER A 215 14.21 -7.58 -4.89
C SER A 215 14.03 -7.49 -6.41
N GLN A 216 13.55 -8.55 -7.07
CA GLN A 216 13.51 -8.64 -8.54
C GLN A 216 12.09 -8.75 -9.12
N VAL A 217 11.09 -8.95 -8.27
CA VAL A 217 9.68 -9.02 -8.70
C VAL A 217 8.87 -7.98 -7.96
N ILE A 218 7.86 -7.43 -8.65
CA ILE A 218 7.06 -6.31 -8.18
C ILE A 218 5.69 -6.82 -7.76
N ARG A 219 4.88 -7.34 -8.70
CA ARG A 219 3.49 -7.73 -8.42
C ARG A 219 3.36 -8.81 -7.34
N PRO A 220 4.12 -9.93 -7.35
CA PRO A 220 4.04 -10.94 -6.28
C PRO A 220 4.31 -10.37 -4.88
N VAL A 221 5.22 -9.40 -4.80
CA VAL A 221 5.64 -8.78 -3.55
C VAL A 221 4.61 -7.75 -3.09
N GLY A 222 4.07 -6.96 -4.01
CA GLY A 222 2.97 -6.03 -3.76
C GLY A 222 1.72 -6.71 -3.21
N LEU A 223 1.31 -7.85 -3.79
CA LEU A 223 0.17 -8.64 -3.31
C LEU A 223 0.37 -9.12 -1.87
N ASP A 224 1.56 -9.66 -1.56
CA ASP A 224 1.88 -10.15 -0.22
C ASP A 224 1.88 -9.02 0.82
N GLN A 225 2.54 -7.91 0.49
CA GLN A 225 2.64 -6.76 1.37
C GLN A 225 1.27 -6.11 1.62
N PHE A 226 0.48 -5.91 0.56
CA PHE A 226 -0.86 -5.37 0.69
C PHE A 226 -1.72 -6.28 1.56
N ALA A 227 -1.87 -7.56 1.20
CA ALA A 227 -2.78 -8.48 1.90
C ALA A 227 -2.45 -8.65 3.39
N ARG A 228 -1.16 -8.64 3.75
CA ARG A 228 -0.73 -8.71 5.16
C ARG A 228 -0.93 -7.39 5.90
N SER A 229 -0.60 -6.27 5.28
CA SER A 229 -0.72 -4.95 5.91
C SER A 229 -2.18 -4.46 5.99
N ALA A 230 -3.04 -4.94 5.09
CA ALA A 230 -4.49 -4.72 5.04
C ALA A 230 -5.28 -5.62 6.02
N GLY A 231 -4.61 -6.52 6.74
CA GLY A 231 -5.27 -7.44 7.67
C GLY A 231 -6.09 -8.55 7.00
N LEU A 232 -5.89 -8.84 5.71
CA LEU A 232 -6.52 -9.97 5.01
C LEU A 232 -5.79 -11.29 5.31
N VAL A 233 -4.48 -11.21 5.52
CA VAL A 233 -3.59 -12.33 5.86
C VAL A 233 -2.85 -12.02 7.16
N THR A 234 -2.82 -12.99 8.07
CA THR A 234 -2.02 -12.90 9.30
C THR A 234 -0.53 -13.00 9.02
N SER A 235 0.31 -12.58 9.96
CA SER A 235 1.77 -12.75 9.87
C SER A 235 2.25 -14.21 9.77
N TYR A 236 1.36 -15.18 10.05
CA TYR A 236 1.63 -16.60 9.94
C TYR A 236 1.23 -17.20 8.58
N GLY A 237 0.77 -16.37 7.63
CA GLY A 237 0.37 -16.85 6.31
C GLY A 237 -0.97 -17.57 6.30
N VAL A 238 -1.92 -17.10 7.11
CA VAL A 238 -3.28 -17.65 7.21
C VAL A 238 -4.31 -16.54 6.99
N LEU A 239 -5.37 -16.81 6.24
CA LEU A 239 -6.47 -15.86 6.02
C LEU A 239 -7.17 -15.49 7.34
N THR A 240 -7.34 -14.18 7.54
CA THR A 240 -8.19 -13.64 8.60
C THR A 240 -9.68 -13.87 8.27
N PRO A 241 -10.61 -13.64 9.21
CA PRO A 241 -12.03 -13.64 8.91
C PRO A 241 -12.40 -12.68 7.78
N ALA A 242 -11.82 -11.47 7.78
CA ALA A 242 -12.00 -10.47 6.73
C ALA A 242 -11.46 -10.96 5.38
N GLY A 243 -10.24 -11.53 5.35
CA GLY A 243 -9.67 -12.12 4.14
C GLY A 243 -10.52 -13.25 3.54
N ARG A 244 -11.07 -14.13 4.38
CA ARG A 244 -11.99 -15.19 3.95
C ARG A 244 -13.32 -14.63 3.44
N GLN A 245 -13.86 -13.61 4.11
CA GLN A 245 -15.11 -12.99 3.68
C GLN A 245 -14.93 -12.26 2.34
N PHE A 246 -13.85 -11.51 2.16
CA PHE A 246 -13.54 -10.85 0.90
C PHE A 246 -13.33 -11.86 -0.23
N LEU A 247 -12.57 -12.94 0.01
CA LEU A 247 -12.37 -14.01 -0.97
C LEU A 247 -13.69 -14.64 -1.47
N GLN A 248 -14.71 -14.70 -0.59
CA GLN A 248 -16.01 -15.29 -0.92
C GLN A 248 -16.96 -14.31 -1.60
N THR A 249 -17.00 -13.06 -1.12
CA THR A 249 -18.02 -12.08 -1.53
C THR A 249 -17.52 -11.12 -2.61
N GLN A 250 -16.20 -10.91 -2.67
CA GLN A 250 -15.55 -9.90 -3.50
C GLN A 250 -16.15 -8.49 -3.34
N ASP A 251 -16.71 -8.22 -2.15
CA ASP A 251 -17.42 -6.99 -1.84
C ASP A 251 -16.48 -5.77 -1.89
N PRO A 252 -16.76 -4.77 -2.73
CA PRO A 252 -16.00 -3.52 -2.80
C PRO A 252 -15.82 -2.83 -1.45
N GLU A 253 -16.84 -2.82 -0.59
CA GLU A 253 -16.79 -2.12 0.71
C GLU A 253 -15.84 -2.82 1.70
N LEU A 254 -15.80 -4.16 1.68
CA LEU A 254 -14.82 -4.92 2.45
C LEU A 254 -13.40 -4.65 1.98
N PHE A 255 -13.21 -4.49 0.67
CA PHE A 255 -11.90 -4.11 0.14
C PHE A 255 -11.53 -2.69 0.54
N LEU A 256 -12.46 -1.73 0.47
CA LEU A 256 -12.22 -0.34 0.88
C LEU A 256 -11.76 -0.30 2.34
N THR A 257 -12.41 -1.04 3.23
CA THR A 257 -11.99 -1.17 4.64
C THR A 257 -10.56 -1.74 4.75
N ALA A 258 -10.22 -2.76 3.96
CA ALA A 258 -8.89 -3.34 3.93
C ALA A 258 -7.83 -2.37 3.37
N PHE A 259 -8.21 -1.55 2.38
CA PHE A 259 -7.39 -0.51 1.79
C PHE A 259 -7.08 0.63 2.78
N GLU A 260 -8.07 1.06 3.57
CA GLU A 260 -7.89 2.03 4.66
C GLU A 260 -6.96 1.49 5.76
N GLU A 261 -7.13 0.22 6.16
CA GLU A 261 -6.22 -0.45 7.10
C GLU A 261 -4.79 -0.50 6.54
N TRP A 262 -4.63 -0.87 5.26
CA TRP A 262 -3.32 -0.82 4.59
C TRP A 262 -2.74 0.59 4.59
N THR A 263 -3.53 1.63 4.33
CA THR A 263 -3.05 3.01 4.26
C THR A 263 -2.44 3.45 5.60
N THR A 264 -3.03 3.09 6.73
CA THR A 264 -2.54 3.49 8.06
C THR A 264 -1.53 2.51 8.68
N SER A 265 -1.40 1.30 8.11
CA SER A 265 -0.56 0.22 8.64
C SER A 265 0.93 0.56 8.67
N ASN A 266 1.64 0.06 9.69
CA ASN A 266 3.09 0.22 9.82
C ASN A 266 3.88 -1.09 9.66
N HIS A 267 3.24 -2.12 9.09
CA HIS A 267 3.84 -3.44 8.95
C HIS A 267 5.00 -3.47 7.95
N PHE A 268 4.88 -2.72 6.85
CA PHE A 268 5.85 -2.68 5.78
C PHE A 268 6.24 -1.24 5.42
N ASP A 269 7.51 -1.02 5.10
CA ASP A 269 8.05 0.28 4.66
C ASP A 269 8.63 0.15 3.26
N GLU A 270 8.01 0.85 2.31
CA GLU A 270 8.33 0.81 0.88
C GLU A 270 9.74 1.34 0.59
N LEU A 271 10.36 2.13 1.49
CA LEU A 271 11.76 2.51 1.35
C LEU A 271 12.70 1.30 1.29
N THR A 272 12.33 0.19 1.95
CA THR A 272 13.14 -1.04 1.92
C THR A 272 13.21 -1.68 0.53
N ARG A 273 12.37 -1.21 -0.40
CA ARG A 273 12.34 -1.65 -1.79
C ARG A 273 13.24 -0.83 -2.72
N ILE A 274 13.68 0.36 -2.29
CA ILE A 274 14.61 1.19 -3.05
C ILE A 274 16.02 0.61 -2.86
N THR A 275 16.46 -0.22 -3.81
CA THR A 275 17.62 -1.11 -3.63
C THR A 275 18.95 -0.37 -3.57
N GLN A 276 19.07 0.85 -4.09
CA GLN A 276 20.27 1.69 -3.94
C GLN A 276 20.24 2.59 -2.72
N LEU A 277 19.10 2.73 -2.02
CA LEU A 277 18.99 3.54 -0.82
C LEU A 277 19.68 2.83 0.36
N ARG A 278 20.53 3.56 1.06
CA ARG A 278 21.32 3.09 2.20
C ARG A 278 21.02 3.93 3.43
N GLY A 279 21.51 3.49 4.58
CA GLY A 279 21.31 4.19 5.86
C GLY A 279 19.99 3.88 6.58
N LEU A 280 19.06 3.13 5.96
CA LEU A 280 17.75 2.78 6.55
C LEU A 280 17.84 2.12 7.94
N LYS A 281 18.86 1.29 8.18
CA LYS A 281 19.11 0.60 9.45
C LYS A 281 20.21 1.24 10.30
N GLY A 282 20.60 2.47 9.98
CA GLY A 282 21.64 3.21 10.70
C GLY A 282 21.19 3.52 12.14
N ARG A 283 22.14 3.52 13.09
CA ARG A 283 21.85 3.76 14.52
C ARG A 283 21.25 5.15 14.78
N ALA A 284 21.65 6.15 14.00
CA ALA A 284 21.15 7.52 14.10
C ALA A 284 19.87 7.76 13.29
N THR A 285 19.56 6.89 12.33
CA THR A 285 18.39 7.00 11.46
C THR A 285 17.11 6.83 12.27
N ARG A 286 16.16 7.75 12.09
CA ARG A 286 14.84 7.71 12.71
C ARG A 286 13.80 7.96 11.62
N LEU A 287 13.24 6.90 11.05
CA LEU A 287 12.25 7.06 9.98
C LEU A 287 10.88 7.42 10.56
N THR A 288 10.14 8.23 9.80
CA THR A 288 8.71 8.44 10.05
C THR A 288 7.91 7.17 9.74
N LYS A 289 6.68 7.11 10.24
CA LYS A 289 5.83 5.94 10.06
C LYS A 289 5.42 5.82 8.57
N PRO A 290 5.49 4.62 7.94
CA PRO A 290 5.02 4.46 6.56
C PRO A 290 3.53 4.78 6.42
N GLY A 291 2.69 4.45 7.42
CA GLY A 291 1.27 4.80 7.38
C GLY A 291 1.01 6.30 7.19
N SER A 292 1.71 7.15 7.95
CA SER A 292 1.56 8.62 7.81
C SER A 292 2.04 9.17 6.47
N ARG A 293 2.96 8.47 5.80
CA ARG A 293 3.43 8.86 4.46
C ARG A 293 2.45 8.40 3.39
N ARG A 294 1.91 7.18 3.51
CA ARG A 294 0.86 6.68 2.61
C ARG A 294 -0.40 7.53 2.68
N GLU A 295 -0.86 7.91 3.87
CA GLU A 295 -2.01 8.80 4.05
C GLU A 295 -1.89 10.07 3.19
N LYS A 296 -0.73 10.74 3.22
CA LYS A 296 -0.47 11.93 2.42
C LYS A 296 -0.53 11.68 0.92
N ILE A 297 -0.02 10.53 0.47
CA ILE A 297 -0.03 10.15 -0.95
C ILE A 297 -1.44 9.80 -1.41
N ILE A 298 -2.21 9.07 -0.61
CA ILE A 298 -3.60 8.72 -0.92
C ILE A 298 -4.49 9.98 -0.93
N GLU A 299 -4.28 10.89 0.02
CA GLU A 299 -4.98 12.18 0.06
C GLU A 299 -4.65 13.01 -1.20
N ALA A 300 -3.38 13.08 -1.60
CA ALA A 300 -2.98 13.74 -2.85
C ALA A 300 -3.62 13.08 -4.09
N LEU A 301 -3.67 11.75 -4.16
CA LEU A 301 -4.33 11.03 -5.25
C LEU A 301 -5.82 11.32 -5.33
N SER A 302 -6.50 11.52 -4.20
CA SER A 302 -7.92 11.87 -4.18
C SER A 302 -8.22 13.21 -4.87
N TRP A 303 -7.23 14.11 -5.00
CA TRP A 303 -7.35 15.40 -5.67
C TRP A 303 -6.98 15.35 -7.16
N CYS A 304 -6.42 14.24 -7.63
CA CYS A 304 -6.06 14.06 -9.04
C CYS A 304 -7.27 13.76 -9.93
N PRO A 305 -7.26 14.21 -11.20
CA PRO A 305 -8.31 13.86 -12.16
C PRO A 305 -8.33 12.36 -12.45
N THR A 306 -9.53 11.78 -12.48
CA THR A 306 -9.77 10.38 -12.84
C THR A 306 -9.71 10.18 -14.36
N GLY A 307 -9.24 9.01 -14.81
CA GLY A 307 -9.38 8.58 -16.20
C GLY A 307 -8.38 9.18 -17.19
N VAL A 308 -7.47 10.04 -16.74
CA VAL A 308 -6.39 10.63 -17.55
C VAL A 308 -5.01 10.15 -17.07
N TRP A 309 -4.05 10.09 -17.99
CA TRP A 309 -2.66 9.74 -17.69
C TRP A 309 -1.90 10.93 -17.12
N ILE A 310 -1.44 10.82 -15.89
CA ILE A 310 -0.66 11.84 -15.17
C ILE A 310 0.80 11.40 -15.12
N ARG A 311 1.72 12.28 -15.51
CA ARG A 311 3.16 12.00 -15.38
C ARG A 311 3.55 12.02 -13.90
N CYS A 312 4.41 11.11 -13.46
CA CYS A 312 4.86 11.06 -12.07
C CYS A 312 5.48 12.40 -11.61
N GLN A 313 6.26 13.07 -12.48
CA GLN A 313 6.83 14.40 -12.22
C GLN A 313 5.74 15.47 -11.98
N GLU A 314 4.62 15.40 -12.69
CA GLU A 314 3.48 16.31 -12.49
C GLU A 314 2.77 16.03 -11.17
N PHE A 315 2.64 14.76 -10.79
CA PHE A 315 2.10 14.40 -9.49
C PHE A 315 3.02 14.82 -8.34
N PHE A 316 4.34 14.70 -8.50
CA PHE A 316 5.31 15.22 -7.54
C PHE A 316 5.17 16.73 -7.32
N ARG A 317 4.99 17.47 -8.41
CA ARG A 317 4.68 18.89 -8.39
C ARG A 317 3.38 19.16 -7.64
N ALA A 318 2.33 18.39 -7.92
CA ALA A 318 1.04 18.47 -7.22
C ALA A 318 1.17 18.24 -5.71
N VAL A 319 1.89 17.20 -5.28
CA VAL A 319 2.12 16.87 -3.86
C VAL A 319 2.74 18.06 -3.11
N LYS A 320 3.72 18.75 -3.72
CA LYS A 320 4.32 19.95 -3.12
C LYS A 320 3.32 21.11 -3.07
N ILE A 321 2.65 21.41 -4.19
CA ILE A 321 1.73 22.57 -4.29
C ILE A 321 0.51 22.42 -3.36
N TRP A 322 -0.02 21.22 -3.24
CA TRP A 322 -1.16 20.91 -2.37
C TRP A 322 -0.76 20.67 -0.90
N GLN A 323 0.53 20.78 -0.57
CA GLN A 323 1.05 20.60 0.78
C GLN A 323 0.78 19.20 1.36
N PHE A 324 0.82 18.20 0.49
CA PHE A 324 0.85 16.78 0.87
C PHE A 324 2.27 16.23 0.94
N ASP A 325 3.30 17.10 0.94
CA ASP A 325 4.65 16.65 1.21
C ASP A 325 4.76 16.05 2.63
N PHE A 326 5.71 15.15 2.83
CA PHE A 326 5.83 14.38 4.06
C PHE A 326 7.29 14.16 4.45
N GLU A 327 7.56 14.16 5.75
CA GLU A 327 8.90 13.85 6.24
C GLU A 327 9.19 12.35 6.19
N VAL A 328 10.44 12.01 5.88
CA VAL A 328 10.92 10.62 5.84
C VAL A 328 11.85 10.30 7.00
N GLU A 329 12.72 11.22 7.38
CA GLU A 329 13.63 11.06 8.53
C GLU A 329 13.36 12.15 9.58
N GLN A 330 13.38 11.78 10.84
CA GLN A 330 13.27 12.69 11.98
C GLN A 330 14.66 13.22 12.34
N GLY A 331 14.87 14.52 12.17
CA GLY A 331 16.09 15.22 12.57
C GLY A 331 16.52 16.26 11.54
N ASP A 332 17.52 17.06 11.91
CA ASP A 332 18.00 18.18 11.08
C ASP A 332 18.87 17.73 9.88
N TRP A 333 19.32 16.47 9.89
CA TRP A 333 20.23 15.92 8.88
C TRP A 333 19.79 14.53 8.46
N SER A 334 19.81 14.26 7.14
CA SER A 334 19.55 12.93 6.61
C SER A 334 20.72 11.97 6.84
N ASN A 335 20.42 10.76 7.30
CA ASN A 335 21.34 9.63 7.32
C ASN A 335 21.19 8.72 6.09
N LEU A 336 20.24 9.02 5.21
CA LEU A 336 20.03 8.33 3.95
C LEU A 336 21.00 8.83 2.90
N TYR A 337 21.53 7.88 2.13
CA TYR A 337 22.45 8.13 1.02
C TYR A 337 22.27 7.05 -0.06
N VAL A 338 22.74 7.32 -1.28
CA VAL A 338 22.74 6.34 -2.37
C VAL A 338 24.14 5.83 -2.70
N GLY A 339 24.22 4.68 -3.35
CA GLY A 339 25.49 4.12 -3.81
C GLY A 339 26.34 3.49 -2.71
N SER A 340 27.63 3.28 -3.01
CA SER A 340 28.52 2.46 -2.18
C SER A 340 29.03 3.16 -0.91
N TYR A 341 29.13 4.49 -0.93
CA TYR A 341 29.77 5.28 0.13
C TYR A 341 28.96 6.53 0.44
N ARG A 342 28.81 6.87 1.73
CA ARG A 342 28.04 8.04 2.19
C ARG A 342 28.59 9.35 1.63
N ASP A 343 29.91 9.53 1.65
CA ASP A 343 30.57 10.79 1.26
C ASP A 343 30.37 11.16 -0.22
N TYR A 344 29.95 10.20 -1.06
CA TYR A 344 29.67 10.41 -2.48
C TYR A 344 28.18 10.25 -2.83
N GLY A 345 27.36 9.94 -1.84
CA GLY A 345 25.94 9.61 -2.00
C GLY A 345 25.01 10.47 -1.15
N GLU A 346 25.54 11.52 -0.52
CA GLU A 346 24.76 12.48 0.25
C GLU A 346 23.83 13.26 -0.70
N MET A 347 22.58 13.44 -0.27
CA MET A 347 21.54 14.08 -1.07
C MET A 347 20.95 15.25 -0.27
N MET A 348 20.68 16.34 -0.96
CA MET A 348 20.11 17.57 -0.38
C MET A 348 19.04 18.15 -1.31
N GLY A 349 18.14 18.96 -0.77
CA GLY A 349 17.14 19.69 -1.54
C GLY A 349 16.32 18.82 -2.49
N GLU A 350 16.23 19.23 -3.77
CA GLU A 350 15.44 18.55 -4.78
C GLU A 350 15.91 17.12 -5.07
N THR A 351 17.23 16.89 -5.09
CA THR A 351 17.79 15.55 -5.31
C THR A 351 17.37 14.59 -4.19
N TYR A 352 17.40 15.03 -2.93
CA TYR A 352 16.87 14.25 -1.80
C TYR A 352 15.38 13.97 -1.98
N TRP A 353 14.60 15.00 -2.33
CA TRP A 353 13.16 14.86 -2.50
C TRP A 353 12.82 13.83 -3.58
N GLN A 354 13.46 13.91 -4.76
CA GLN A 354 13.20 12.99 -5.88
C GLN A 354 13.59 11.54 -5.56
N VAL A 355 14.78 11.34 -4.99
CA VAL A 355 15.29 9.99 -4.68
C VAL A 355 14.55 9.35 -3.53
N VAL A 356 14.26 10.10 -2.46
CA VAL A 356 13.70 9.52 -1.24
C VAL A 356 12.19 9.55 -1.28
N LYS A 357 11.58 10.72 -1.47
CA LYS A 357 10.11 10.88 -1.45
C LYS A 357 9.50 10.48 -2.81
N GLY A 358 10.10 10.91 -3.91
CA GLY A 358 9.64 10.58 -5.27
C GLY A 358 9.65 9.07 -5.56
N LEU A 359 10.76 8.37 -5.31
CA LEU A 359 10.80 6.91 -5.48
C LEU A 359 9.90 6.17 -4.48
N TYR A 360 9.72 6.69 -3.26
CA TYR A 360 8.74 6.13 -2.32
C TYR A 360 7.32 6.22 -2.87
N ILE A 361 6.95 7.35 -3.46
CA ILE A 361 5.67 7.53 -4.17
C ILE A 361 5.57 6.54 -5.35
N LYS A 362 6.61 6.42 -6.19
CA LYS A 362 6.59 5.47 -7.32
C LYS A 362 6.48 4.01 -6.86
N ALA A 363 7.12 3.64 -5.75
CA ALA A 363 6.98 2.32 -5.16
C ALA A 363 5.54 2.03 -4.72
N ILE A 364 4.86 3.01 -4.13
CA ILE A 364 3.44 2.90 -3.77
C ILE A 364 2.57 2.79 -5.03
N LEU A 365 2.77 3.66 -6.02
CA LEU A 365 2.00 3.64 -7.27
C LEU A 365 2.15 2.31 -8.01
N MET A 366 3.39 1.84 -8.22
CA MET A 366 3.69 0.67 -9.05
C MET A 366 3.59 -0.66 -8.29
N GLU A 367 4.23 -0.77 -7.13
CA GLU A 367 4.26 -2.05 -6.40
C GLU A 367 2.98 -2.31 -5.62
N GLN A 368 2.36 -1.28 -5.02
CA GLN A 368 1.17 -1.48 -4.20
C GLN A 368 -0.10 -1.26 -5.02
N LEU A 369 -0.35 -0.02 -5.44
CA LEU A 369 -1.62 0.42 -6.01
C LEU A 369 -1.90 -0.23 -7.37
N ALA A 370 -0.94 -0.24 -8.29
CA ALA A 370 -1.12 -0.88 -9.59
C ALA A 370 -1.28 -2.40 -9.45
N THR A 371 -0.56 -3.03 -8.53
CA THR A 371 -0.65 -4.47 -8.27
C THR A 371 -2.03 -4.91 -7.79
N ILE A 372 -2.72 -4.10 -6.99
CA ILE A 372 -4.10 -4.36 -6.54
C ILE A 372 -5.18 -3.81 -7.49
N GLY A 373 -4.76 -3.18 -8.59
CA GLY A 373 -5.64 -2.66 -9.64
C GLY A 373 -6.13 -1.23 -9.44
N ALA A 374 -5.64 -0.49 -8.43
CA ALA A 374 -6.12 0.85 -8.10
C ALA A 374 -5.65 1.93 -9.10
N VAL A 375 -4.52 1.71 -9.78
CA VAL A 375 -4.04 2.63 -10.83
C VAL A 375 -3.50 1.85 -12.03
N ASP A 376 -3.86 2.29 -13.22
CA ASP A 376 -3.17 1.86 -14.44
C ASP A 376 -1.80 2.54 -14.49
N ILE A 377 -0.80 1.91 -15.10
CA ILE A 377 0.56 2.46 -15.17
C ILE A 377 1.11 2.41 -16.59
N ALA A 378 2.00 3.34 -16.89
CA ALA A 378 2.84 3.28 -18.07
C ALA A 378 4.31 3.49 -17.71
N TYR A 379 5.16 2.60 -18.20
CA TYR A 379 6.54 2.47 -17.77
C TYR A 379 7.46 2.04 -18.91
N VAL A 380 8.73 2.37 -18.77
CA VAL A 380 9.83 1.84 -19.58
C VAL A 380 10.56 0.76 -18.77
N ASP A 381 11.47 0.01 -19.40
CA ASP A 381 12.35 -0.90 -18.68
C ASP A 381 13.07 -0.16 -17.54
N GLY A 382 13.18 -0.79 -16.38
CA GLY A 382 13.80 -0.19 -15.19
C GLY A 382 15.26 0.24 -15.42
N GLU A 383 15.98 -0.41 -16.34
CA GLU A 383 17.33 -0.01 -16.75
C GLU A 383 17.37 1.39 -17.40
N TYR A 384 16.28 1.81 -18.05
CA TYR A 384 16.17 3.09 -18.76
C TYR A 384 15.32 4.13 -18.03
N GLY A 385 15.05 3.90 -16.75
CA GLY A 385 14.25 4.81 -15.91
C GLY A 385 14.80 6.23 -15.79
N GLU A 386 14.02 7.10 -15.15
CA GLU A 386 14.43 8.48 -14.85
C GLU A 386 14.94 8.58 -13.40
N TRP A 387 16.22 8.92 -13.22
CA TRP A 387 16.81 9.27 -11.92
C TRP A 387 17.72 10.51 -12.01
N PRO A 388 18.05 11.16 -10.88
CA PRO A 388 18.91 12.35 -10.90
C PRO A 388 20.34 12.04 -11.34
N ASN A 389 20.84 12.83 -12.29
CA ASN A 389 22.14 12.62 -12.93
C ASN A 389 23.34 13.18 -12.18
N ASP A 390 23.09 13.96 -11.12
CA ASP A 390 24.11 14.52 -10.22
C ASP A 390 24.60 13.49 -9.18
N LEU A 391 24.04 12.28 -9.17
CA LEU A 391 24.42 11.20 -8.27
C LEU A 391 25.54 10.35 -8.86
N TYR A 392 26.54 10.02 -8.02
CA TYR A 392 27.63 9.10 -8.38
C TYR A 392 27.19 7.63 -8.28
N VAL A 393 26.20 7.23 -9.09
CA VAL A 393 25.68 5.87 -9.17
C VAL A 393 25.70 5.35 -10.61
N ASP A 394 26.18 4.11 -10.79
CA ASP A 394 26.38 3.48 -12.11
C ASP A 394 25.13 2.72 -12.61
N GLY A 395 23.92 3.22 -12.35
CA GLY A 395 22.68 2.60 -12.81
C GLY A 395 21.42 3.03 -12.05
N PRO A 396 20.27 2.40 -12.35
CA PRO A 396 18.99 2.74 -11.74
C PRO A 396 18.99 2.56 -10.22
N LEU A 397 18.21 3.40 -9.54
CA LEU A 397 18.13 3.43 -8.07
C LEU A 397 17.24 2.32 -7.50
N SER A 398 16.26 1.89 -8.30
CA SER A 398 15.21 0.94 -7.97
C SER A 398 14.55 0.40 -9.26
N PRO A 399 13.72 -0.64 -9.16
CA PRO A 399 12.85 -1.02 -10.27
C PRO A 399 11.81 0.06 -10.63
N TYR A 400 11.54 1.03 -9.76
CA TYR A 400 10.47 2.01 -9.96
C TYR A 400 10.88 3.23 -10.79
N ASP A 401 12.18 3.38 -11.08
CA ASP A 401 12.69 4.47 -11.91
C ASP A 401 12.04 4.48 -13.30
N GLY A 402 11.67 3.29 -13.81
CA GLY A 402 10.96 3.10 -15.08
C GLY A 402 9.50 3.56 -15.10
N LEU A 403 8.86 3.82 -13.95
CA LEU A 403 7.49 4.31 -13.91
C LEU A 403 7.44 5.77 -14.38
N ILE A 404 6.71 6.05 -15.48
CA ILE A 404 6.61 7.38 -16.08
C ILE A 404 5.22 7.99 -15.84
N TYR A 405 4.15 7.25 -16.11
CA TYR A 405 2.77 7.73 -15.94
C TYR A 405 1.94 6.77 -15.10
N PHE A 406 0.90 7.30 -14.47
CA PHE A 406 -0.18 6.52 -13.89
C PHE A 406 -1.53 7.12 -14.28
N ARG A 407 -2.60 6.33 -14.17
CA ARG A 407 -3.97 6.76 -14.41
C ARG A 407 -4.87 6.16 -13.34
N ILE A 408 -5.68 7.01 -12.70
CA ILE A 408 -6.68 6.56 -11.74
C ILE A 408 -7.85 5.98 -12.54
N ASN A 409 -8.05 4.66 -12.44
CA ASN A 409 -9.16 3.94 -13.07
C ASN A 409 -10.41 3.94 -12.16
N SER A 410 -11.50 3.30 -12.59
CA SER A 410 -12.77 3.30 -11.84
C SER A 410 -12.64 2.67 -10.45
N TRP A 411 -11.77 1.67 -10.29
CA TRP A 411 -11.50 1.06 -8.99
C TRP A 411 -10.71 1.99 -8.08
N GLY A 412 -9.65 2.63 -8.59
CA GLY A 412 -8.92 3.67 -7.86
C GLY A 412 -9.78 4.83 -7.43
N ALA A 413 -10.64 5.35 -8.32
CA ALA A 413 -11.56 6.43 -8.00
C ALA A 413 -12.48 6.10 -6.83
N PHE A 414 -13.00 4.86 -6.77
CA PHE A 414 -13.76 4.39 -5.61
C PHE A 414 -12.89 4.36 -4.33
N LEU A 415 -11.69 3.78 -4.41
CA LEU A 415 -10.78 3.66 -3.25
C LEU A 415 -10.27 5.00 -2.71
N PHE A 416 -10.11 6.00 -3.57
CA PHE A 416 -9.65 7.33 -3.20
C PHE A 416 -10.80 8.28 -2.83
N GLY A 417 -12.04 7.79 -2.71
CA GLY A 417 -13.20 8.58 -2.30
C GLY A 417 -13.72 9.55 -3.37
N GLN A 418 -13.38 9.33 -4.65
CA GLN A 418 -13.85 10.15 -5.78
C GLN A 418 -15.22 9.70 -6.31
N GLY A 419 -15.70 8.50 -5.93
CA GLY A 419 -17.03 7.99 -6.27
C GLY A 419 -17.70 7.28 -5.09
N GLU A 420 -19.02 7.41 -4.97
CA GLU A 420 -19.80 6.81 -3.87
C GLU A 420 -19.91 5.28 -3.94
N ALA A 421 -19.76 4.70 -5.13
CA ALA A 421 -19.84 3.25 -5.35
C ALA A 421 -18.94 2.82 -6.50
N TYR A 422 -18.40 1.61 -6.40
CA TYR A 422 -17.63 1.03 -7.49
C TYR A 422 -18.54 0.55 -8.64
N THR A 423 -18.28 1.06 -9.84
CA THR A 423 -18.86 0.56 -11.09
C THR A 423 -17.71 0.11 -12.01
N PRO A 424 -17.58 -1.19 -12.32
CA PRO A 424 -16.52 -1.69 -13.19
C PRO A 424 -16.57 -1.05 -14.57
N ALA A 425 -15.41 -0.74 -15.15
CA ALA A 425 -15.34 -0.26 -16.54
C ALA A 425 -15.83 -1.31 -17.54
N ASP A 426 -15.48 -2.58 -17.30
CA ASP A 426 -15.88 -3.74 -18.09
C ASP A 426 -16.45 -4.82 -17.16
N THR A 427 -17.65 -5.32 -17.46
CA THR A 427 -18.27 -6.45 -16.75
C THR A 427 -18.07 -7.73 -17.57
N PRO A 428 -17.18 -8.65 -17.17
CA PRO A 428 -17.04 -9.92 -17.86
C PRO A 428 -18.34 -10.75 -17.73
N PRO A 429 -18.58 -11.72 -18.64
CA PRO A 429 -19.71 -12.63 -18.49
C PRO A 429 -19.58 -13.45 -17.20
N ASP A 430 -20.64 -13.49 -16.40
CA ASP A 430 -20.68 -14.19 -15.11
C ASP A 430 -20.44 -15.70 -15.24
N ALA A 431 -20.85 -16.29 -16.36
CA ALA A 431 -20.72 -17.71 -16.61
C ALA A 431 -19.26 -18.11 -16.88
N LEU A 432 -18.73 -19.01 -16.04
CA LEU A 432 -17.40 -19.61 -16.19
C LEU A 432 -17.49 -20.94 -16.96
N PHE A 433 -18.58 -21.68 -16.81
CA PHE A 433 -18.70 -23.04 -17.33
C PHE A 433 -20.15 -23.51 -17.54
N THR A 434 -20.30 -24.61 -18.26
CA THR A 434 -21.51 -25.45 -18.26
C THR A 434 -21.27 -26.74 -17.48
N ILE A 435 -22.23 -27.18 -16.65
CA ILE A 435 -22.20 -28.46 -15.95
C ILE A 435 -23.32 -29.35 -16.50
N ASP A 436 -22.99 -30.60 -16.84
CA ASP A 436 -23.98 -31.58 -17.27
C ASP A 436 -24.53 -32.45 -16.12
N ASP A 437 -25.55 -33.26 -16.39
CA ASP A 437 -26.14 -34.20 -15.41
C ASP A 437 -25.17 -35.27 -14.91
N ARG A 438 -24.00 -35.42 -15.55
CA ARG A 438 -22.93 -36.35 -15.17
C ARG A 438 -21.81 -35.67 -14.42
N ARG A 439 -22.01 -34.43 -13.95
CA ARG A 439 -21.04 -33.61 -13.20
C ARG A 439 -19.80 -33.21 -14.02
N LYS A 440 -19.89 -33.27 -15.35
CA LYS A 440 -18.82 -32.79 -16.22
C LYS A 440 -18.98 -31.30 -16.44
N LEU A 441 -17.89 -30.59 -16.24
CA LEU A 441 -17.76 -29.17 -16.37
C LEU A 441 -16.95 -28.85 -17.62
N GLN A 442 -17.51 -27.99 -18.47
CA GLN A 442 -16.87 -27.49 -19.68
C GLN A 442 -16.71 -25.96 -19.59
N PRO A 443 -15.50 -25.41 -19.80
CA PRO A 443 -15.29 -23.97 -19.83
C PRO A 443 -16.11 -23.32 -20.96
N VAL A 444 -16.71 -22.17 -20.69
CA VAL A 444 -17.36 -21.33 -21.75
C VAL A 444 -16.48 -20.16 -22.19
N ARG A 445 -15.43 -19.87 -21.42
CA ARG A 445 -14.39 -18.88 -21.71
C ARG A 445 -13.06 -19.30 -21.07
N THR A 446 -11.98 -18.61 -21.43
CA THR A 446 -10.72 -18.70 -20.71
C THR A 446 -10.91 -18.19 -19.28
N TRP A 447 -10.47 -18.98 -18.30
CA TRP A 447 -10.52 -18.61 -16.89
C TRP A 447 -9.32 -17.74 -16.51
N LEU A 448 -9.59 -16.77 -15.64
CA LEU A 448 -8.56 -16.08 -14.90
C LEU A 448 -7.89 -17.07 -13.93
N PRO A 449 -6.63 -16.84 -13.51
CA PRO A 449 -5.93 -17.78 -12.65
C PRO A 449 -6.64 -18.09 -11.33
N HIS A 450 -7.28 -17.10 -10.68
CA HIS A 450 -8.03 -17.32 -9.44
C HIS A 450 -9.26 -18.21 -9.67
N GLU A 451 -10.01 -17.99 -10.76
CA GLU A 451 -11.15 -18.82 -11.15
C GLU A 451 -10.69 -20.26 -11.40
N ARG A 452 -9.55 -20.43 -12.07
CA ARG A 452 -8.95 -21.74 -12.30
C ARG A 452 -8.57 -22.45 -11.00
N ILE A 453 -7.91 -21.75 -10.06
CA ILE A 453 -7.56 -22.31 -8.74
C ILE A 453 -8.83 -22.79 -8.02
N GLN A 454 -9.90 -22.00 -8.05
CA GLN A 454 -11.17 -22.33 -7.40
C GLN A 454 -11.86 -23.53 -8.04
N ILE A 455 -11.88 -23.61 -9.37
CA ILE A 455 -12.50 -24.72 -10.11
C ILE A 455 -11.68 -26.01 -9.95
N GLU A 456 -10.35 -25.94 -10.03
CA GLU A 456 -9.46 -27.09 -9.86
C GLU A 456 -9.48 -27.62 -8.40
N ALA A 457 -9.85 -26.80 -7.42
CA ALA A 457 -10.08 -27.26 -6.04
C ALA A 457 -11.36 -28.12 -5.88
N LEU A 458 -12.29 -28.05 -6.83
CA LEU A 458 -13.57 -28.78 -6.81
C LEU A 458 -13.63 -29.92 -7.83
N THR A 459 -12.68 -29.97 -8.76
CA THR A 459 -12.75 -30.84 -9.93
C THR A 459 -11.47 -31.66 -10.14
N VAL A 460 -11.58 -32.69 -10.99
CA VAL A 460 -10.42 -33.40 -11.53
C VAL A 460 -10.39 -33.28 -13.06
N PRO A 461 -9.21 -33.27 -13.71
CA PRO A 461 -9.13 -33.25 -15.17
C PRO A 461 -9.74 -34.53 -15.77
N ALA A 462 -10.65 -34.36 -16.72
CA ALA A 462 -11.32 -35.45 -17.47
C ALA A 462 -11.07 -35.37 -18.99
N GLY A 463 -10.16 -34.48 -19.42
CA GLY A 463 -9.78 -34.25 -20.81
C GLY A 463 -8.99 -32.94 -20.97
N ALA A 464 -8.71 -32.52 -22.21
CA ALA A 464 -7.93 -31.30 -22.48
C ALA A 464 -8.65 -30.00 -22.01
N GLU A 465 -9.98 -29.99 -22.01
CA GLU A 465 -10.82 -28.87 -21.55
C GLU A 465 -12.09 -29.37 -20.86
N HIS A 466 -11.96 -30.48 -20.14
CA HIS A 466 -13.09 -31.09 -19.44
C HIS A 466 -12.66 -31.40 -18.01
N TYR A 467 -13.53 -31.04 -17.08
CA TYR A 467 -13.34 -31.23 -15.66
C TYR A 467 -14.50 -32.05 -15.12
N GLU A 468 -14.29 -32.79 -14.04
CA GLU A 468 -15.36 -33.56 -13.40
C GLU A 468 -15.42 -33.22 -11.91
N LEU A 469 -16.61 -32.86 -11.42
CA LEU A 469 -16.83 -32.70 -9.98
C LEU A 469 -16.82 -34.08 -9.33
N THR A 470 -16.05 -34.23 -8.27
CA THR A 470 -15.93 -35.49 -7.54
C THR A 470 -16.30 -35.31 -6.08
N ASN A 471 -16.77 -36.39 -5.45
CA ASN A 471 -17.02 -36.39 -4.00
C ASN A 471 -15.74 -36.10 -3.23
N GLU A 472 -14.59 -36.62 -3.68
CA GLU A 472 -13.31 -36.47 -3.00
C GLU A 472 -12.85 -35.01 -2.96
N GLN A 473 -12.82 -34.31 -4.09
CA GLN A 473 -12.41 -32.90 -4.14
C GLN A 473 -13.37 -32.01 -3.33
N LEU A 474 -14.67 -32.21 -3.52
CA LEU A 474 -15.67 -31.42 -2.80
C LEU A 474 -15.61 -31.65 -1.29
N LEU A 475 -15.50 -32.89 -0.82
CA LEU A 475 -15.35 -33.19 0.61
C LEU A 475 -14.01 -32.72 1.16
N THR A 476 -12.95 -32.66 0.34
CA THR A 476 -11.67 -32.06 0.71
C THR A 476 -11.81 -30.55 0.91
N ALA A 477 -12.51 -29.86 0.01
CA ALA A 477 -12.83 -28.43 0.17
C ALA A 477 -13.67 -28.16 1.43
N VAL A 478 -14.64 -29.03 1.72
CA VAL A 478 -15.44 -28.93 2.95
C VAL A 478 -14.60 -29.18 4.20
N ALA A 479 -13.70 -30.17 4.18
CA ALA A 479 -12.77 -30.43 5.28
C ALA A 479 -11.78 -29.27 5.49
N ALA A 480 -11.45 -28.53 4.42
CA ALA A 480 -10.64 -27.32 4.47
C ALA A 480 -11.40 -26.08 4.98
N GLY A 481 -12.72 -26.16 5.18
CA GLY A 481 -13.53 -25.13 5.82
C GLY A 481 -14.61 -24.49 4.94
N GLN A 482 -14.76 -24.90 3.68
CA GLN A 482 -15.90 -24.48 2.86
C GLN A 482 -17.19 -25.19 3.28
N THR A 483 -18.33 -24.59 2.99
CA THR A 483 -19.66 -25.18 3.20
C THR A 483 -20.24 -25.66 1.88
N ILE A 484 -21.12 -26.66 1.94
CA ILE A 484 -21.83 -27.16 0.74
C ILE A 484 -22.67 -26.04 0.11
N GLU A 485 -23.19 -25.12 0.92
CA GLU A 485 -23.95 -23.95 0.49
C GLU A 485 -23.11 -22.97 -0.32
N GLN A 486 -21.87 -22.69 0.13
CA GLN A 486 -20.95 -21.83 -0.63
C GLN A 486 -20.58 -22.47 -1.97
N ILE A 487 -20.32 -23.78 -1.99
CA ILE A 487 -20.03 -24.50 -3.23
C ILE A 487 -21.25 -24.48 -4.15
N ARG A 488 -22.46 -24.67 -3.61
CA ARG A 488 -23.72 -24.58 -4.35
C ARG A 488 -23.91 -23.20 -4.97
N ALA A 489 -23.67 -22.12 -4.22
CA ALA A 489 -23.77 -20.76 -4.70
C ALA A 489 -22.78 -20.53 -5.85
N PHE A 490 -21.50 -20.85 -5.65
CA PHE A 490 -20.48 -20.74 -6.69
C PHE A 490 -20.85 -21.49 -7.98
N LEU A 491 -21.28 -22.76 -7.88
CA LEU A 491 -21.69 -23.51 -9.06
C LEU A 491 -22.94 -22.93 -9.72
N GLY A 492 -23.86 -22.35 -8.95
CA GLY A 492 -25.07 -21.71 -9.46
C GLY A 492 -24.79 -20.38 -10.17
N ASP A 493 -23.98 -19.52 -9.55
CA ASP A 493 -23.69 -18.17 -10.02
C ASP A 493 -22.82 -18.18 -11.29
N HIS A 494 -21.95 -19.19 -11.44
CA HIS A 494 -21.01 -19.30 -12.55
C HIS A 494 -21.39 -20.35 -13.60
N HIS A 495 -22.50 -21.06 -13.43
CA HIS A 495 -23.04 -21.94 -14.45
C HIS A 495 -23.82 -21.15 -15.51
N GLN A 496 -23.60 -21.46 -16.79
CA GLN A 496 -24.44 -20.92 -17.86
C GLN A 496 -25.87 -21.50 -17.80
N GLY A 497 -26.76 -20.78 -17.12
CA GLY A 497 -28.17 -21.16 -16.92
C GLY A 497 -28.45 -21.69 -15.51
N PRO A 498 -29.66 -22.22 -15.25
CA PRO A 498 -29.99 -22.76 -13.93
C PRO A 498 -29.22 -24.05 -13.65
N LEU A 499 -28.68 -24.19 -12.44
CA LEU A 499 -27.94 -25.38 -12.02
C LEU A 499 -28.81 -26.65 -12.19
N PRO A 500 -28.31 -27.73 -12.84
CA PRO A 500 -29.11 -28.93 -13.08
C PRO A 500 -29.65 -29.54 -11.76
N PRO A 501 -30.91 -30.02 -11.75
CA PRO A 501 -31.51 -30.62 -10.54
C PRO A 501 -30.74 -31.81 -10.00
N THR A 502 -30.08 -32.57 -10.88
CA THR A 502 -29.21 -33.71 -10.56
C THR A 502 -28.01 -33.29 -9.69
N ILE A 503 -27.36 -32.17 -10.04
CA ILE A 503 -26.27 -31.58 -9.26
C ILE A 503 -26.78 -31.08 -7.91
N SER A 504 -27.94 -30.43 -7.90
CA SER A 504 -28.55 -29.94 -6.66
C SER A 504 -28.87 -31.08 -5.68
N ALA A 505 -29.44 -32.18 -6.17
CA ALA A 505 -29.73 -33.37 -5.36
C ALA A 505 -28.46 -34.06 -4.86
N TRP A 506 -27.41 -34.13 -5.68
CA TRP A 506 -26.11 -34.66 -5.29
C TRP A 506 -25.48 -33.86 -4.13
N LEU A 507 -25.54 -32.53 -4.18
CA LEU A 507 -25.07 -31.67 -3.10
C LEU A 507 -25.89 -31.85 -1.81
N ASP A 508 -27.22 -32.02 -1.92
CA ASP A 508 -28.07 -32.29 -0.75
C ASP A 508 -27.78 -33.65 -0.11
N GLU A 509 -27.53 -34.67 -0.93
CA GLU A 509 -27.10 -35.99 -0.46
C GLU A 509 -25.77 -35.88 0.30
N LEU A 510 -24.75 -35.22 -0.28
CA LEU A 510 -23.47 -35.01 0.39
C LEU A 510 -23.64 -34.27 1.71
N LYS A 511 -24.45 -33.21 1.73
CA LYS A 511 -24.77 -32.46 2.95
C LYS A 511 -25.42 -33.35 4.01
N SER A 512 -26.36 -34.22 3.63
CA SER A 512 -27.02 -35.14 4.55
C SER A 512 -26.06 -36.20 5.14
N ASN A 513 -25.03 -36.57 4.37
CA ASN A 513 -23.98 -37.50 4.79
C ASN A 513 -22.94 -36.85 5.71
N LEU A 514 -22.84 -35.51 5.74
CA LEU A 514 -21.93 -34.81 6.65
C LEU A 514 -22.27 -35.11 8.11
N GLY A 515 -21.30 -35.65 8.83
CA GLY A 515 -21.46 -36.01 10.24
C GLY A 515 -22.16 -37.34 10.50
N ALA A 516 -22.41 -38.16 9.46
CA ALA A 516 -22.84 -39.56 9.62
C ALA A 516 -21.82 -40.39 10.43
N PHE A 517 -20.53 -40.05 10.30
CA PHE A 517 -19.44 -40.60 11.09
C PHE A 517 -18.85 -39.51 11.98
N LYS A 518 -18.68 -39.79 13.28
CA LYS A 518 -18.05 -38.87 14.25
C LYS A 518 -17.02 -39.63 15.07
N VAL A 519 -15.88 -38.98 15.31
CA VAL A 519 -14.86 -39.51 16.20
C VAL A 519 -15.40 -39.47 17.64
N GLY A 520 -15.55 -40.65 18.24
CA GLY A 520 -15.92 -40.80 19.65
C GLY A 520 -14.70 -40.70 20.58
N ALA A 521 -14.92 -40.95 21.88
CA ALA A 521 -13.84 -40.95 22.87
C ALA A 521 -12.84 -42.09 22.65
N GLU A 522 -11.54 -41.81 22.85
CA GLU A 522 -10.48 -42.83 22.77
C GLU A 522 -10.64 -43.91 23.86
N ALA A 523 -10.63 -45.18 23.44
CA ALA A 523 -10.67 -46.34 24.32
C ALA A 523 -9.50 -47.28 24.06
N VAL A 524 -9.00 -47.89 25.13
CA VAL A 524 -7.94 -48.91 25.11
C VAL A 524 -8.59 -50.28 25.18
N ARG A 525 -8.24 -51.16 24.23
CA ARG A 525 -8.64 -52.57 24.26
C ARG A 525 -7.71 -53.34 25.20
N ILE A 526 -8.28 -53.93 26.25
CA ILE A 526 -7.57 -54.73 27.24
C ILE A 526 -7.97 -56.18 27.09
N LYS A 527 -6.98 -57.06 26.91
CA LYS A 527 -7.18 -58.52 26.89
C LYS A 527 -7.32 -59.04 28.32
N ILE A 528 -8.32 -59.88 28.54
CA ILE A 528 -8.61 -60.52 29.82
C ILE A 528 -8.61 -62.05 29.67
N ASN A 529 -8.17 -62.74 30.71
CA ASN A 529 -8.22 -64.20 30.82
C ASN A 529 -9.42 -64.63 31.69
N GLY A 530 -9.55 -65.94 32.00
CA GLY A 530 -10.61 -66.46 32.87
C GLY A 530 -10.70 -65.73 34.21
N ALA A 531 -9.56 -65.55 34.89
CA ALA A 531 -9.51 -64.83 36.17
C ALA A 531 -9.93 -63.35 36.05
N GLY A 532 -9.53 -62.66 34.96
CA GLY A 532 -9.96 -61.29 34.69
C GLY A 532 -11.48 -61.17 34.45
N ARG A 533 -12.09 -62.19 33.83
CA ARG A 533 -13.56 -62.24 33.66
C ARG A 533 -14.29 -62.43 34.98
N ASP A 534 -13.80 -63.32 35.83
CA ASP A 534 -14.40 -63.56 37.14
C ASP A 534 -14.23 -62.34 38.06
N LEU A 535 -13.11 -61.62 37.94
CA LEU A 535 -12.87 -60.36 38.64
C LEU A 535 -13.86 -59.27 38.22
N LEU A 536 -14.13 -59.13 36.92
CA LEU A 536 -15.11 -58.14 36.43
C LEU A 536 -16.55 -58.46 36.87
N LYS A 537 -16.89 -59.74 37.10
CA LYS A 537 -18.20 -60.14 37.63
C LYS A 537 -18.34 -59.87 39.13
N SER A 538 -17.24 -60.00 39.87
CA SER A 538 -17.22 -59.88 41.33
C SER A 538 -16.99 -58.44 41.83
N ASP A 539 -16.40 -57.56 41.00
CA ASP A 539 -16.09 -56.17 41.37
C ASP A 539 -16.89 -55.13 40.54
N PRO A 540 -17.97 -54.55 41.10
CA PRO A 540 -18.80 -53.57 40.39
C PRO A 540 -18.10 -52.26 40.04
N GLU A 541 -17.05 -51.88 40.77
CA GLU A 541 -16.28 -50.66 40.50
C GLU A 541 -15.42 -50.83 39.26
N LEU A 542 -14.71 -51.96 39.15
CA LEU A 542 -13.93 -52.35 37.98
C LEU A 542 -14.84 -52.55 36.76
N ALA A 543 -16.02 -53.18 36.93
CA ALA A 543 -16.99 -53.36 35.86
C ALA A 543 -17.49 -52.04 35.28
N ARG A 544 -17.68 -50.98 36.08
CA ARG A 544 -18.09 -49.64 35.60
C ARG A 544 -17.01 -48.91 34.80
N LEU A 545 -15.75 -49.28 35.00
CA LEU A 545 -14.61 -48.71 34.28
C LEU A 545 -14.40 -49.38 32.91
N CYS A 546 -14.96 -50.57 32.72
CA CYS A 546 -14.83 -51.41 31.53
C CYS A 546 -16.14 -51.51 30.74
N GLN A 547 -16.07 -51.51 29.42
CA GLN A 547 -17.17 -51.88 28.54
C GLN A 547 -16.82 -53.21 27.88
N PRO A 548 -17.66 -54.26 27.98
CA PRO A 548 -17.40 -55.53 27.31
C PRO A 548 -17.28 -55.33 25.80
N LEU A 549 -16.25 -55.92 25.19
CA LEU A 549 -16.09 -55.96 23.73
C LEU A 549 -16.42 -57.35 23.19
N ASP A 550 -15.80 -58.37 23.78
CA ASP A 550 -15.98 -59.78 23.48
C ASP A 550 -15.59 -60.65 24.69
N ASP A 551 -15.64 -61.98 24.55
CA ASP A 551 -15.35 -62.93 25.63
C ASP A 551 -13.91 -62.90 26.15
N GLY A 552 -12.99 -62.20 25.49
CA GLY A 552 -11.59 -62.08 25.87
C GLY A 552 -11.11 -60.63 26.01
N HIS A 553 -11.97 -59.63 25.80
CA HIS A 553 -11.56 -58.23 25.79
C HIS A 553 -12.58 -57.27 26.39
N VAL A 554 -12.07 -56.22 27.01
CA VAL A 554 -12.83 -55.06 27.46
C VAL A 554 -12.25 -53.78 26.88
N LEU A 555 -13.11 -52.81 26.61
CA LEU A 555 -12.74 -51.44 26.30
C LEU A 555 -12.72 -50.60 27.57
N VAL A 556 -11.67 -49.81 27.74
CA VAL A 556 -11.57 -48.84 28.83
C VAL A 556 -11.25 -47.49 28.23
N LEU A 557 -12.09 -46.48 28.49
CA LEU A 557 -11.81 -45.11 28.04
C LEU A 557 -10.43 -44.69 28.55
N LYS A 558 -9.61 -44.06 27.70
CA LYS A 558 -8.22 -43.67 28.04
C LYS A 558 -8.15 -42.85 29.33
N GLN A 559 -9.10 -41.93 29.54
CA GLN A 559 -9.24 -41.14 30.77
C GLN A 559 -9.54 -41.95 32.04
N ARG A 560 -10.09 -43.17 31.91
CA ARG A 560 -10.41 -44.08 33.04
C ARG A 560 -9.30 -45.10 33.31
N LEU A 561 -8.26 -45.15 32.49
CA LEU A 561 -7.21 -46.17 32.55
C LEU A 561 -6.39 -46.13 33.85
N SER A 562 -6.12 -44.94 34.38
CA SER A 562 -5.41 -44.80 35.67
C SER A 562 -6.24 -45.34 36.84
N ARG A 563 -7.55 -45.06 36.86
CA ARG A 563 -8.48 -45.59 37.86
C ARG A 563 -8.57 -47.11 37.79
N LEU A 564 -8.63 -47.66 36.57
CA LEU A 564 -8.60 -49.10 36.34
C LEU A 564 -7.33 -49.73 36.92
N ARG A 565 -6.15 -49.19 36.60
CA ARG A 565 -4.85 -49.69 37.11
C ARG A 565 -4.79 -49.68 38.63
N ASN A 566 -5.28 -48.61 39.26
CA ASN A 566 -5.31 -48.51 40.72
C ASN A 566 -6.27 -49.53 41.34
N ARG A 567 -7.46 -49.72 40.76
CA ARG A 567 -8.41 -50.74 41.24
C ARG A 567 -7.84 -52.15 41.07
N LEU A 568 -7.27 -52.47 39.90
CA LEU A 568 -6.61 -53.75 39.67
C LEU A 568 -5.50 -54.01 40.71
N ARG A 569 -4.62 -53.03 40.97
CA ARG A 569 -3.57 -53.14 42.00
C ARG A 569 -4.13 -53.41 43.39
N SER A 570 -5.21 -52.72 43.77
CA SER A 570 -5.87 -52.94 45.07
C SER A 570 -6.47 -54.34 45.22
N LEU A 571 -6.79 -54.99 44.10
CA LEU A 571 -7.33 -56.35 44.03
C LEU A 571 -6.25 -57.42 43.80
N GLY A 572 -4.96 -57.04 43.78
CA GLY A 572 -3.83 -57.95 43.58
C GLY A 572 -3.51 -58.28 42.11
N PHE A 573 -4.08 -57.54 41.16
CA PHE A 573 -3.83 -57.70 39.72
C PHE A 573 -2.98 -56.56 39.17
N LEU A 574 -2.13 -56.86 38.19
CA LEU A 574 -1.42 -55.87 37.41
C LEU A 574 -1.88 -55.94 35.96
N LEU A 575 -2.15 -54.77 35.38
CA LEU A 575 -2.32 -54.65 33.94
C LEU A 575 -0.92 -54.71 33.30
N GLY A 576 -0.61 -55.85 32.67
CA GLY A 576 0.61 -56.01 31.89
C GLY A 576 0.63 -55.09 30.66
N GLU A 577 1.83 -54.78 30.16
CA GLU A 577 2.02 -53.99 28.95
C GLU A 577 1.60 -54.73 27.67
#